data_AF-A0A933RMI9-F1
#
_entry.id   AF-A0A933RMI9-F1
#
_cell.length_a   1.000
_cell.length_b   1.000
_cell.length_c   1.000
_cell.angle_alpha   90.00
_cell.angle_beta   90.00
_cell.angle_gamma   90.00
#
_symmetry.space_group_name_H-M   'P 1'
#
loop_
_entity.id
_entity.type
_entity.pdbx_description
1 polymer ?
#
loop_
_entity_poly.entity_id
_entity_poly.type
_entity_poly.pdbx_seq_one_letter_code
_entity_poly.pdbx_strand_id
1 'polypeptide(L)'
;GAAGSKWYDGFGVPSAGLGIDDDYYLDNNTGDVYGKSAGAWSAIANIQGPAGSGGGTPSYYHVKTVAVSGGDYNSIVNALAAITDNSASNPYLIRVMPGAYPGFTMKPYVRIQGAGSDQCRIMNPITGADHATLDGFLLNGLVTCDGVSPTISNCATTVALALVKNYASPRIINNDVSLPTTSSVAAISVETGSTPEVIDNIIRINGTNTSLTGIKIVNGSGGRYIGNKLVGLKFWVYGTSGLTPDLGASNPVIMNNEVVGPNYGVLMSESNPVILNNNFKDIWMYGIYITNSNPVVQGNRIQAGPLPAGTSTGYIGIYVSNSAGKPARIANNVMQGITDVSYMYNYGIRVEANCEPVLVNNIITGHATDVYVPYVGPKLVFNVFDTISGNGGDGNYNTTSAGATIAVP
;
A
#
# COMPACT_ATOMS: atom_id res chain seq x y z
N GLY A 1 66.49 42.62 29.17
CA GLY A 1 65.48 43.66 29.46
C GLY A 1 64.73 43.28 30.73
N ALA A 2 63.97 44.21 31.32
CA ALA A 2 63.02 43.87 32.39
C ALA A 2 62.08 42.74 31.90
N ALA A 3 61.73 41.81 32.79
CA ALA A 3 60.78 40.76 32.45
C ALA A 3 59.43 41.41 32.10
N GLY A 4 58.82 40.98 30.99
CA GLY A 4 57.47 41.40 30.63
C GLY A 4 56.43 40.76 31.55
N SER A 5 55.19 41.24 31.46
CA SER A 5 54.06 40.66 32.17
C SER A 5 53.85 39.19 31.78
N LYS A 6 53.52 38.37 32.77
CA LYS A 6 53.22 36.94 32.58
C LYS A 6 51.72 36.71 32.70
N TRP A 7 51.21 35.84 31.83
CA TRP A 7 49.85 35.35 31.90
C TRP A 7 49.78 33.99 32.59
N TYR A 8 48.77 33.84 33.44
CA TYR A 8 48.40 32.61 34.11
C TYR A 8 46.96 32.25 33.74
N ASP A 9 46.59 30.98 33.92
CA ASP A 9 45.20 30.53 33.81
C ASP A 9 44.91 29.46 34.87
N GLY A 10 43.63 29.31 35.21
CA GLY A 10 43.18 28.33 36.19
C GLY A 10 41.68 28.43 36.43
N PHE A 11 41.17 27.66 37.39
CA PHE A 11 39.74 27.67 37.74
C PHE A 11 39.52 28.47 39.04
N GLY A 12 38.66 29.49 38.98
CA GLY A 12 38.38 30.39 40.10
C GLY A 12 39.35 31.57 40.22
N VAL A 13 39.08 32.45 41.20
CA VAL A 13 39.88 33.64 41.51
C VAL A 13 41.33 33.25 41.88
N PRO A 14 42.36 33.91 41.33
CA PRO A 14 43.75 33.59 41.62
C PRO A 14 44.14 33.87 43.08
N SER A 15 45.01 33.02 43.63
CA SER A 15 45.56 33.24 44.97
C SER A 15 46.47 34.48 45.01
N ALA A 16 46.45 35.23 46.12
CA ALA A 16 47.28 36.43 46.29
C ALA A 16 48.79 36.16 46.17
N GLY A 17 49.25 34.94 46.50
CA GLY A 17 50.66 34.53 46.38
C GLY A 17 51.11 34.20 44.95
N LEU A 18 50.20 34.11 43.98
CA LEU A 18 50.54 33.79 42.58
C LEU A 18 50.96 35.06 41.83
N GLY A 19 52.08 35.02 41.11
CA GLY A 19 52.56 36.09 40.23
C GLY A 19 53.09 37.34 40.95
N ILE A 20 53.57 38.30 40.17
CA ILE A 20 54.00 39.63 40.62
C ILE A 20 53.08 40.71 40.04
N ASP A 21 53.20 41.95 40.51
CA ASP A 21 52.44 43.07 39.95
C ASP A 21 52.71 43.22 38.44
N ASP A 22 51.70 43.68 37.70
CA ASP A 22 51.60 43.72 36.24
C ASP A 22 51.39 42.36 35.52
N ASP A 23 51.26 41.25 36.27
CA ASP A 23 50.83 39.97 35.70
C ASP A 23 49.30 39.90 35.46
N TYR A 24 48.90 38.99 34.58
CA TYR A 24 47.50 38.73 34.21
C TYR A 24 47.10 37.28 34.51
N TYR A 25 45.82 37.05 34.81
CA TYR A 25 45.28 35.72 35.06
C TYR A 25 43.91 35.56 34.39
N LEU A 26 43.67 34.42 33.74
CA LEU A 26 42.36 34.04 33.19
C LEU A 26 41.68 32.99 34.07
N ASP A 27 40.48 33.29 34.56
CA ASP A 27 39.60 32.31 35.18
C ASP A 27 38.84 31.52 34.10
N ASN A 28 39.19 30.25 33.95
CA ASN A 28 38.62 29.33 32.98
C ASN A 28 37.16 28.93 33.30
N ASN A 29 36.63 29.23 34.51
CA ASN A 29 35.22 29.00 34.84
C ASN A 29 34.29 30.12 34.34
N THR A 30 34.73 31.37 34.45
CA THR A 30 33.88 32.55 34.23
C THR A 30 34.33 33.38 33.03
N GLY A 31 35.53 33.14 32.50
CA GLY A 31 36.17 33.98 31.50
C GLY A 31 36.65 35.32 32.04
N ASP A 32 36.66 35.53 33.35
CA ASP A 32 37.18 36.76 33.96
C ASP A 32 38.70 36.85 33.81
N VAL A 33 39.17 38.02 33.41
CA VAL A 33 40.60 38.37 33.36
C VAL A 33 40.91 39.24 34.55
N TYR A 34 41.90 38.84 35.33
CA TYR A 34 42.43 39.56 36.48
C TYR A 34 43.77 40.20 36.14
N GLY A 35 44.01 41.40 36.66
CA GLY A 35 45.32 42.06 36.66
C GLY A 35 45.83 42.19 38.09
N LYS A 36 47.13 41.97 38.31
CA LYS A 36 47.74 42.10 39.64
C LYS A 36 48.35 43.48 39.84
N SER A 37 48.02 44.13 40.95
CA SER A 37 48.61 45.41 41.36
C SER A 37 48.62 45.53 42.88
N ALA A 38 49.70 46.10 43.43
CA ALA A 38 49.92 46.24 44.87
C ALA A 38 49.76 44.91 45.64
N GLY A 39 50.15 43.80 45.04
CA GLY A 39 50.07 42.45 45.62
C GLY A 39 48.68 41.81 45.55
N ALA A 40 47.67 42.47 44.98
CA ALA A 40 46.29 41.97 44.90
C ALA A 40 45.82 41.76 43.45
N TRP A 41 45.04 40.70 43.24
CA TRP A 41 44.38 40.42 41.97
C TRP A 41 43.01 41.11 41.93
N SER A 42 42.75 41.89 40.89
CA SER A 42 41.44 42.51 40.64
C SER A 42 40.95 42.12 39.25
N ALA A 43 39.66 41.82 39.12
CA ALA A 43 39.04 41.58 37.81
C ALA A 43 39.07 42.88 37.00
N ILE A 44 39.61 42.81 35.78
CA ILE A 44 39.79 43.96 34.89
C ILE A 44 39.01 43.83 33.59
N ALA A 45 38.65 42.61 33.20
CA ALA A 45 37.85 42.34 32.02
C ALA A 45 37.16 40.97 32.16
N ASN A 46 36.23 40.68 31.25
CA ASN A 46 35.72 39.35 31.00
C ASN A 46 35.81 39.09 29.49
N ILE A 47 36.39 37.96 29.10
CA ILE A 47 36.59 37.58 27.70
C ILE A 47 35.60 36.51 27.23
N GLN A 48 34.70 36.06 28.10
CA GLN A 48 33.56 35.26 27.70
C GLN A 48 32.52 36.18 27.08
N GLY A 49 32.27 35.98 25.78
CA GLY A 49 31.15 36.66 25.11
C GLY A 49 29.80 36.25 25.73
N PRO A 50 28.71 37.00 25.47
CA PRO A 50 27.36 36.56 25.82
C PRO A 50 27.14 35.12 25.32
N ALA A 51 26.36 34.33 26.06
CA ALA A 51 25.91 33.03 25.55
C ALA A 51 25.31 33.25 24.16
N GLY A 52 25.79 32.51 23.16
CA GLY A 52 25.25 32.61 21.80
C GLY A 52 23.75 32.42 21.85
N SER A 53 22.97 33.23 21.12
CA SER A 53 21.56 32.93 20.94
C SER A 53 21.48 31.52 20.38
N GLY A 54 20.96 30.58 21.18
CA GLY A 54 20.81 29.18 20.77
C GLY A 54 20.22 29.18 19.37
N GLY A 55 20.96 28.63 18.41
CA GLY A 55 20.69 28.82 16.99
C GLY A 55 19.24 28.47 16.70
N GLY A 56 18.39 29.49 16.57
CA GLY A 56 17.02 29.32 16.15
C GLY A 56 17.11 28.76 14.74
N THR A 57 16.87 27.46 14.60
CA THR A 57 16.77 26.79 13.31
C THR A 57 15.90 27.67 12.42
N PRO A 58 16.29 27.98 11.18
CA PRO A 58 15.43 28.74 10.29
C PRO A 58 14.07 28.06 10.21
N SER A 59 13.07 28.65 10.85
CA SER A 59 11.72 28.13 10.87
C SER A 59 11.12 28.41 9.51
N TYR A 60 11.09 27.40 8.63
CA TYR A 60 10.24 27.46 7.46
C TYR A 60 8.79 27.66 7.95
N TYR A 61 8.14 28.75 7.52
CA TYR A 61 6.85 29.20 8.05
C TYR A 61 5.78 28.08 8.09
N HIS A 62 5.80 27.18 7.10
CA HIS A 62 4.90 26.04 6.97
C HIS A 62 5.48 24.67 7.37
N VAL A 63 6.61 24.62 8.08
CA VAL A 63 7.16 23.37 8.59
C VAL A 63 7.07 23.35 10.10
N LYS A 64 6.46 22.29 10.65
CA LYS A 64 6.49 21.99 12.08
C LYS A 64 7.31 20.73 12.31
N THR A 65 8.25 20.78 13.25
CA THR A 65 9.07 19.61 13.60
C THR A 65 8.50 18.92 14.83
N VAL A 66 8.29 17.61 14.74
CA VAL A 66 7.82 16.77 15.85
C VAL A 66 8.91 15.77 16.21
N ALA A 67 9.26 15.70 17.49
CA ALA A 67 10.17 14.69 18.01
C ALA A 67 9.78 14.31 19.44
N VAL A 68 10.02 13.06 19.87
CA VAL A 68 9.76 12.64 21.27
C VAL A 68 10.44 13.58 22.29
N SER A 69 11.60 14.14 21.91
CA SER A 69 12.28 15.23 22.61
C SER A 69 13.04 16.11 21.61
N GLY A 70 13.15 17.41 21.87
CA GLY A 70 13.98 18.35 21.11
C GLY A 70 13.37 18.90 19.80
N GLY A 71 12.13 18.55 19.45
CA GLY A 71 11.39 19.16 18.34
C GLY A 71 10.56 20.36 18.77
N ASP A 72 10.04 21.13 17.80
CA ASP A 72 9.09 22.24 18.06
C ASP A 72 7.86 21.75 18.84
N TYR A 73 7.45 20.49 18.58
CA TYR A 73 6.39 19.80 19.28
C TYR A 73 6.85 18.40 19.70
N ASN A 74 6.32 17.93 20.84
CA ASN A 74 6.53 16.55 21.31
C ASN A 74 5.44 15.57 20.85
N SER A 75 4.42 16.05 20.13
CA SER A 75 3.35 15.22 19.61
C SER A 75 2.83 15.74 18.26
N ILE A 76 2.41 14.81 17.41
CA ILE A 76 1.78 15.11 16.11
C ILE A 76 0.45 15.84 16.32
N VAL A 77 -0.31 15.46 17.35
CA VAL A 77 -1.61 16.08 17.69
C VAL A 77 -1.43 17.56 18.03
N ASN A 78 -0.43 17.92 18.83
CA ASN A 78 -0.19 19.33 19.19
C ASN A 78 0.30 20.14 17.98
N ALA A 79 1.17 19.56 17.15
CA ALA A 79 1.61 20.21 15.92
C ALA A 79 0.45 20.46 14.95
N LEU A 80 -0.46 19.48 14.80
CA LEU A 80 -1.68 19.64 14.02
C LEU A 80 -2.59 20.71 14.62
N ALA A 81 -2.80 20.72 15.94
CA ALA A 81 -3.66 21.71 16.60
C ALA A 81 -3.18 23.15 16.36
N ALA A 82 -1.87 23.38 16.33
CA ALA A 82 -1.27 24.69 16.09
C ALA A 82 -1.44 25.22 14.64
N ILE A 83 -1.80 24.36 13.68
CA ILE A 83 -2.06 24.75 12.29
C ILE A 83 -3.55 25.12 12.16
N THR A 84 -3.87 26.39 11.91
CA THR A 84 -5.26 26.89 11.88
C THR A 84 -5.72 27.44 10.54
N ASP A 85 -4.78 27.68 9.62
CA ASP A 85 -4.99 28.37 8.34
C ASP A 85 -4.64 27.48 7.13
N ASN A 86 -4.58 26.14 7.32
CA ASN A 86 -4.26 25.18 6.27
C ASN A 86 -5.28 25.24 5.12
N SER A 87 -4.79 25.36 3.89
CA SER A 87 -5.59 25.41 2.67
C SER A 87 -4.76 25.02 1.45
N ALA A 88 -5.37 24.96 0.26
CA ALA A 88 -4.65 24.69 -0.98
C ALA A 88 -3.53 25.70 -1.27
N SER A 89 -3.72 26.97 -0.91
CA SER A 89 -2.69 28.03 -1.03
C SER A 89 -1.75 28.08 0.17
N ASN A 90 -2.06 27.35 1.24
CA ASN A 90 -1.34 27.37 2.50
C ASN A 90 -1.07 25.95 3.04
N PRO A 91 -0.33 25.11 2.29
CA PRO A 91 -0.05 23.74 2.70
C PRO A 91 1.04 23.71 3.78
N TYR A 92 0.93 22.75 4.69
CA TYR A 92 1.90 22.53 5.77
C TYR A 92 2.62 21.20 5.65
N LEU A 93 3.86 21.17 6.15
CA LEU A 93 4.62 19.95 6.38
C LEU A 93 4.83 19.77 7.89
N ILE A 94 4.46 18.62 8.42
CA ILE A 94 4.88 18.15 9.73
C ILE A 94 5.98 17.12 9.49
N ARG A 95 7.20 17.45 9.88
CA ARG A 95 8.35 16.54 9.83
C ARG A 95 8.46 15.81 11.17
N VAL A 96 8.30 14.50 11.15
CA VAL A 96 8.29 13.66 12.35
C VAL A 96 9.61 12.89 12.44
N MET A 97 10.34 13.11 13.52
CA MET A 97 11.61 12.44 13.83
C MET A 97 11.37 11.01 14.33
N PRO A 98 12.41 10.15 14.35
CA PRO A 98 12.31 8.78 14.84
C PRO A 98 11.64 8.70 16.22
N GLY A 99 10.80 7.70 16.43
CA GLY A 99 10.06 7.53 17.66
C GLY A 99 8.71 6.84 17.47
N ALA A 100 8.02 6.65 18.59
CA ALA A 100 6.67 6.11 18.64
C ALA A 100 5.67 7.21 19.02
N TYR A 101 4.62 7.35 18.23
CA TYR A 101 3.61 8.39 18.38
C TYR A 101 2.21 7.78 18.45
N PRO A 102 1.29 8.38 19.21
CA PRO A 102 -0.13 8.00 19.18
C PRO A 102 -0.76 8.23 17.80
N GLY A 103 -1.93 7.63 17.58
CA GLY A 103 -2.79 7.94 16.43
C GLY A 103 -3.34 9.38 16.49
N PHE A 104 -3.82 9.88 15.36
CA PHE A 104 -4.28 11.26 15.19
C PHE A 104 -5.31 11.37 14.06
N THR A 105 -6.01 12.51 14.02
CA THR A 105 -6.84 12.92 12.87
C THR A 105 -6.03 13.87 12.02
N MET A 106 -5.89 13.58 10.73
CA MET A 106 -5.19 14.43 9.77
C MET A 106 -5.93 15.77 9.60
N LYS A 107 -5.22 16.79 9.10
CA LYS A 107 -5.83 18.06 8.67
C LYS A 107 -5.70 18.23 7.17
N PRO A 108 -6.70 18.82 6.49
CA PRO A 108 -6.60 19.03 5.04
C PRO A 108 -5.36 19.82 4.64
N TYR A 109 -4.76 19.49 3.50
CA TYR A 109 -3.55 20.17 2.99
C TYR A 109 -2.32 20.12 3.93
N VAL A 110 -2.31 19.21 4.90
CA VAL A 110 -1.14 18.96 5.75
C VAL A 110 -0.49 17.65 5.34
N ARG A 111 0.80 17.70 4.99
CA ARG A 111 1.65 16.52 4.84
C ARG A 111 2.30 16.19 6.17
N ILE A 112 2.16 14.95 6.61
CA ILE A 112 2.80 14.40 7.81
C ILE A 112 3.80 13.38 7.30
N GLN A 113 5.08 13.69 7.47
CA GLN A 113 6.19 12.91 6.92
C GLN A 113 7.06 12.39 8.05
N GLY A 114 7.11 11.07 8.20
CA GLY A 114 8.02 10.36 9.09
C GLY A 114 9.42 10.24 8.51
N ALA A 115 10.38 9.95 9.37
CA ALA A 115 11.78 9.71 9.00
C ALA A 115 12.00 8.36 8.28
N GLY A 116 10.95 7.55 8.11
CA GLY A 116 11.02 6.20 7.54
C GLY A 116 10.15 5.23 8.33
N SER A 117 9.60 4.22 7.67
CA SER A 117 8.75 3.24 8.32
C SER A 117 9.49 2.39 9.36
N ASP A 118 10.80 2.23 9.22
CA ASP A 118 11.68 1.59 10.19
C ASP A 118 12.01 2.48 11.41
N GLN A 119 11.79 3.80 11.31
CA GLN A 119 12.18 4.78 12.32
C GLN A 119 11.00 5.42 13.07
N CYS A 120 9.85 5.60 12.40
CA CYS A 120 8.69 6.30 12.93
C CYS A 120 7.47 5.36 12.99
N ARG A 121 6.96 5.12 14.20
CA ARG A 121 5.81 4.22 14.42
C ARG A 121 4.59 4.98 14.94
N ILE A 122 3.43 4.72 14.34
CA ILE A 122 2.12 5.20 14.83
C ILE A 122 1.39 4.06 15.53
N MET A 123 1.03 4.24 16.81
CA MET A 123 0.55 3.16 17.68
C MET A 123 -0.96 2.92 17.63
N ASN A 124 -1.75 3.88 17.17
CA ASN A 124 -3.21 3.80 17.15
C ASN A 124 -3.77 4.18 15.77
N PRO A 125 -5.05 3.90 15.48
CA PRO A 125 -5.68 4.27 14.21
C PRO A 125 -5.56 5.75 13.87
N ILE A 126 -5.59 6.03 12.57
CA ILE A 126 -5.52 7.38 12.00
C ILE A 126 -6.84 7.66 11.29
N THR A 127 -7.37 8.87 11.45
CA THR A 127 -8.50 9.36 10.66
C THR A 127 -7.98 10.27 9.55
N GLY A 128 -8.34 9.98 8.30
CA GLY A 128 -7.93 10.74 7.13
C GLY A 128 -8.54 12.15 7.07
N ALA A 129 -8.01 12.96 6.15
CA ALA A 129 -8.58 14.26 5.78
C ALA A 129 -8.27 14.58 4.31
N ASP A 130 -9.10 15.40 3.67
CA ASP A 130 -8.96 15.72 2.25
C ASP A 130 -7.65 16.42 1.92
N HIS A 131 -6.99 16.01 0.84
CA HIS A 131 -5.72 16.57 0.39
C HIS A 131 -4.57 16.47 1.42
N ALA A 132 -4.78 15.75 2.52
CA ALA A 132 -3.74 15.48 3.49
C ALA A 132 -2.83 14.34 3.00
N THR A 133 -1.59 14.29 3.45
CA THR A 133 -0.65 13.21 3.09
C THR A 133 -0.05 12.59 4.34
N LEU A 134 -0.05 11.27 4.43
CA LEU A 134 0.68 10.48 5.41
C LEU A 134 1.79 9.72 4.71
N ASP A 135 3.04 9.93 5.12
CA ASP A 135 4.20 9.43 4.40
C ASP A 135 5.29 8.90 5.34
N GLY A 136 5.78 7.67 5.11
CA GLY A 136 6.99 7.18 5.76
C GLY A 136 6.85 6.72 7.22
N PHE A 137 5.81 5.94 7.54
CA PHE A 137 5.57 5.42 8.90
C PHE A 137 5.35 3.91 8.94
N LEU A 138 5.70 3.27 10.05
CA LEU A 138 5.14 1.97 10.45
C LEU A 138 3.83 2.21 11.20
N LEU A 139 2.75 1.64 10.69
CA LEU A 139 1.41 1.79 11.24
C LEU A 139 1.04 0.53 12.04
N ASN A 140 0.66 0.72 13.30
CA ASN A 140 0.06 -0.32 14.15
C ASN A 140 -1.45 -0.15 14.27
N GLY A 141 -2.06 0.64 13.38
CA GLY A 141 -3.48 0.90 13.32
C GLY A 141 -3.94 1.20 11.91
N LEU A 142 -5.24 1.03 11.69
CA LEU A 142 -5.92 1.28 10.43
C LEU A 142 -5.99 2.79 10.11
N VAL A 143 -5.83 3.16 8.84
CA VAL A 143 -6.19 4.50 8.35
C VAL A 143 -7.63 4.49 7.84
N THR A 144 -8.49 5.29 8.44
CA THR A 144 -9.89 5.41 8.03
C THR A 144 -10.07 6.61 7.10
N CYS A 145 -10.47 6.35 5.86
CA CYS A 145 -10.85 7.34 4.86
C CYS A 145 -12.39 7.33 4.75
N ASP A 146 -13.04 8.15 5.57
CA ASP A 146 -14.51 8.25 5.65
C ASP A 146 -14.98 9.55 4.98
N GLY A 147 -15.41 9.46 3.72
CA GLY A 147 -15.81 10.64 2.94
C GLY A 147 -14.68 11.63 2.65
N VAL A 148 -13.43 11.23 2.87
CA VAL A 148 -12.23 12.05 2.73
C VAL A 148 -11.17 11.34 1.91
N SER A 149 -10.35 12.10 1.19
CA SER A 149 -9.41 11.59 0.19
C SER A 149 -7.96 11.96 0.50
N PRO A 150 -7.35 11.40 1.56
CA PRO A 150 -5.92 11.57 1.83
C PRO A 150 -5.04 10.79 0.85
N THR A 151 -3.75 11.13 0.82
CA THR A 151 -2.70 10.26 0.26
C THR A 151 -2.00 9.50 1.40
N ILE A 152 -1.87 8.18 1.26
CA ILE A 152 -1.13 7.31 2.17
C ILE A 152 0.01 6.69 1.36
N SER A 153 1.26 7.06 1.67
CA SER A 153 2.41 6.62 0.90
C SER A 153 3.58 6.12 1.74
N ASN A 154 4.36 5.20 1.17
CA ASN A 154 5.63 4.74 1.76
C ASN A 154 5.50 4.29 3.23
N CYS A 155 4.33 3.80 3.62
CA CYS A 155 4.08 3.29 4.96
C CYS A 155 4.24 1.77 4.98
N ALA A 156 4.61 1.23 6.13
CA ALA A 156 4.59 -0.20 6.40
C ALA A 156 3.53 -0.53 7.45
N THR A 157 2.98 -1.74 7.44
CA THR A 157 2.04 -2.17 8.49
C THR A 157 1.99 -3.69 8.59
N THR A 158 1.68 -4.19 9.79
CA THR A 158 1.36 -5.61 10.03
C THR A 158 -0.12 -5.84 10.31
N VAL A 159 -0.96 -4.83 10.10
CA VAL A 159 -2.41 -4.88 10.23
C VAL A 159 -3.07 -4.38 8.94
N ALA A 160 -4.39 -4.32 8.91
CA ALA A 160 -5.10 -3.69 7.80
C ALA A 160 -4.64 -2.24 7.64
N LEU A 161 -4.31 -1.85 6.41
CA LEU A 161 -3.76 -0.55 6.06
C LEU A 161 -4.85 0.52 6.01
N ALA A 162 -5.92 0.27 5.24
CA ALA A 162 -6.91 1.30 4.97
C ALA A 162 -8.35 0.76 4.89
N LEU A 163 -9.27 1.53 5.46
CA LEU A 163 -10.71 1.42 5.24
C LEU A 163 -11.17 2.66 4.50
N VAL A 164 -11.61 2.48 3.26
CA VAL A 164 -12.07 3.53 2.36
C VAL A 164 -13.57 3.39 2.19
N LYS A 165 -14.33 4.41 2.60
CA LYS A 165 -15.79 4.36 2.58
C LYS A 165 -16.40 5.74 2.33
N ASN A 166 -17.70 5.72 2.03
CA ASN A 166 -18.55 6.89 1.86
C ASN A 166 -18.04 7.82 0.75
N TYR A 167 -17.90 7.29 -0.47
CA TYR A 167 -17.48 8.03 -1.66
C TYR A 167 -16.09 8.67 -1.55
N ALA A 168 -15.20 8.08 -0.75
CA ALA A 168 -13.82 8.54 -0.62
C ALA A 168 -12.98 8.11 -1.84
N SER A 169 -12.00 8.95 -2.21
CA SER A 169 -11.09 8.70 -3.33
C SER A 169 -9.62 8.92 -2.92
N PRO A 170 -9.12 8.26 -1.86
CA PRO A 170 -7.74 8.40 -1.43
C PRO A 170 -6.77 7.81 -2.45
N ARG A 171 -5.51 8.23 -2.33
CA ARG A 171 -4.38 7.63 -3.06
C ARG A 171 -3.57 6.78 -2.09
N ILE A 172 -3.38 5.50 -2.37
CA ILE A 172 -2.68 4.54 -1.52
C ILE A 172 -1.52 3.98 -2.34
N ILE A 173 -0.30 4.44 -2.06
CA ILE A 173 0.84 4.29 -2.98
C ILE A 173 2.08 3.73 -2.27
N ASN A 174 2.77 2.75 -2.86
CA ASN A 174 4.09 2.28 -2.39
C ASN A 174 4.10 1.85 -0.90
N ASN A 175 3.01 1.27 -0.40
CA ASN A 175 2.97 0.77 0.97
C ASN A 175 3.35 -0.71 1.03
N ASP A 176 3.94 -1.15 2.14
CA ASP A 176 4.26 -2.56 2.42
C ASP A 176 3.37 -3.09 3.56
N VAL A 177 2.46 -3.99 3.23
CA VAL A 177 1.48 -4.58 4.15
C VAL A 177 1.81 -6.05 4.38
N SER A 178 2.07 -6.41 5.64
CA SER A 178 2.43 -7.76 6.07
C SER A 178 1.41 -8.34 7.05
N LEU A 179 0.31 -8.89 6.54
CA LEU A 179 -0.77 -9.39 7.38
C LEU A 179 -0.39 -10.70 8.11
N PRO A 180 -0.85 -10.92 9.35
CA PRO A 180 -0.71 -12.20 10.03
C PRO A 180 -1.64 -13.26 9.42
N THR A 181 -1.29 -14.55 9.59
CA THR A 181 -2.11 -15.69 9.13
C THR A 181 -3.50 -15.77 9.76
N THR A 182 -3.67 -15.15 10.93
CA THR A 182 -4.91 -15.09 11.69
C THR A 182 -5.79 -13.90 11.30
N SER A 183 -5.35 -13.03 10.38
CA SER A 183 -6.17 -11.89 9.94
C SER A 183 -7.47 -12.39 9.31
N SER A 184 -8.59 -11.76 9.64
CA SER A 184 -9.89 -11.98 8.97
C SER A 184 -10.30 -10.79 8.10
N VAL A 185 -9.51 -9.71 8.11
CA VAL A 185 -9.81 -8.44 7.45
C VAL A 185 -8.90 -8.27 6.23
N ALA A 186 -9.44 -7.62 5.20
CA ALA A 186 -8.65 -7.24 4.03
C ALA A 186 -7.57 -6.20 4.40
N ALA A 187 -6.44 -6.21 3.69
CA ALA A 187 -5.42 -5.16 3.87
C ALA A 187 -5.98 -3.78 3.50
N ILE A 188 -6.73 -3.73 2.41
CA ILE A 188 -7.44 -2.53 1.95
C ILE A 188 -8.89 -2.93 1.70
N SER A 189 -9.82 -2.27 2.39
CA SER A 189 -11.26 -2.41 2.15
C SER A 189 -11.82 -1.14 1.53
N VAL A 190 -12.50 -1.27 0.41
CA VAL A 190 -13.09 -0.18 -0.36
C VAL A 190 -14.58 -0.43 -0.48
N GLU A 191 -15.38 0.46 0.09
CA GLU A 191 -16.81 0.27 0.25
C GLU A 191 -17.59 1.56 -0.06
N THR A 192 -18.90 1.43 -0.22
CA THR A 192 -19.86 2.54 -0.31
C THR A 192 -19.49 3.57 -1.38
N GLY A 193 -19.47 3.14 -2.64
CA GLY A 193 -19.27 4.03 -3.80
C GLY A 193 -17.87 4.65 -3.91
N SER A 194 -16.92 4.26 -3.06
CA SER A 194 -15.57 4.82 -3.03
C SER A 194 -14.76 4.46 -4.28
N THR A 195 -13.86 5.35 -4.70
CA THR A 195 -13.06 5.22 -5.94
C THR A 195 -11.58 5.59 -5.74
N PRO A 196 -10.81 4.81 -4.96
CA PRO A 196 -9.42 5.11 -4.69
C PRO A 196 -8.49 4.85 -5.88
N GLU A 197 -7.29 5.43 -5.83
CA GLU A 197 -6.13 4.96 -6.59
C GLU A 197 -5.23 4.14 -5.67
N VAL A 198 -5.08 2.85 -5.96
CA VAL A 198 -4.24 1.92 -5.19
C VAL A 198 -3.10 1.45 -6.09
N ILE A 199 -1.90 1.98 -5.87
CA ILE A 199 -0.79 1.90 -6.82
C ILE A 199 0.46 1.33 -6.17
N ASP A 200 1.09 0.34 -6.80
CA ASP A 200 2.43 -0.16 -6.48
C ASP A 200 2.62 -0.57 -4.99
N ASN A 201 1.54 -1.04 -4.35
CA ASN A 201 1.61 -1.56 -2.98
C ASN A 201 2.02 -3.03 -2.99
N ILE A 202 2.82 -3.43 -1.99
CA ILE A 202 3.14 -4.82 -1.71
C ILE A 202 2.26 -5.28 -0.56
N ILE A 203 1.45 -6.30 -0.78
CA ILE A 203 0.52 -6.84 0.21
C ILE A 203 0.73 -8.34 0.31
N ARG A 204 1.10 -8.81 1.49
CA ARG A 204 1.48 -10.21 1.72
C ARG A 204 0.94 -10.72 3.03
N ILE A 205 0.73 -12.03 3.08
CA ILE A 205 0.41 -12.76 4.30
C ILE A 205 1.66 -13.50 4.82
N ASN A 206 1.90 -13.44 6.13
CA ASN A 206 3.01 -14.12 6.78
C ASN A 206 2.67 -15.59 7.12
N GLY A 207 2.41 -16.41 6.11
CA GLY A 207 2.21 -17.86 6.24
C GLY A 207 1.15 -18.44 5.29
N THR A 208 0.60 -19.61 5.64
CA THR A 208 -0.30 -20.39 4.76
C THR A 208 -1.77 -20.21 5.14
N ASN A 209 -2.35 -19.04 4.89
CA ASN A 209 -3.81 -18.90 4.87
C ASN A 209 -4.23 -18.38 3.50
N THR A 210 -4.72 -19.30 2.70
CA THR A 210 -5.04 -19.10 1.28
C THR A 210 -6.39 -18.42 1.07
N SER A 211 -7.20 -18.24 2.12
CA SER A 211 -8.57 -17.71 2.00
C SER A 211 -8.64 -16.21 2.26
N LEU A 212 -7.54 -15.55 2.59
CA LEU A 212 -7.54 -14.12 2.87
C LEU A 212 -7.67 -13.27 1.61
N THR A 213 -8.18 -12.07 1.81
CA THR A 213 -8.38 -11.08 0.76
C THR A 213 -7.36 -9.98 0.98
N GLY A 214 -6.60 -9.64 -0.05
CA GLY A 214 -5.69 -8.50 0.02
C GLY A 214 -6.47 -7.20 -0.14
N ILE A 215 -7.22 -7.12 -1.24
CA ILE A 215 -8.00 -5.93 -1.61
C ILE A 215 -9.46 -6.34 -1.79
N LYS A 216 -10.34 -5.77 -0.96
CA LYS A 216 -11.78 -5.96 -0.99
C LYS A 216 -12.44 -4.71 -1.58
N ILE A 217 -13.32 -4.89 -2.57
CA ILE A 217 -14.00 -3.81 -3.30
C ILE A 217 -15.48 -4.16 -3.35
N VAL A 218 -16.33 -3.40 -2.65
CA VAL A 218 -17.74 -3.74 -2.47
C VAL A 218 -18.68 -2.54 -2.55
N ASN A 219 -19.99 -2.82 -2.63
CA ASN A 219 -21.06 -1.84 -2.45
C ASN A 219 -20.93 -0.64 -3.41
N GLY A 220 -20.91 -0.91 -4.72
CA GLY A 220 -20.85 0.12 -5.75
C GLY A 220 -19.48 0.78 -5.94
N SER A 221 -18.45 0.26 -5.28
CA SER A 221 -17.11 0.84 -5.34
C SER A 221 -16.41 0.57 -6.67
N GLY A 222 -15.48 1.46 -6.99
CA GLY A 222 -14.64 1.38 -8.17
C GLY A 222 -13.19 1.72 -7.82
N GLY A 223 -12.60 2.59 -8.63
CA GLY A 223 -11.21 3.01 -8.48
C GLY A 223 -10.25 2.25 -9.40
N ARG A 224 -8.97 2.58 -9.29
CA ARG A 224 -7.88 2.05 -10.12
C ARG A 224 -6.88 1.33 -9.24
N TYR A 225 -6.61 0.05 -9.54
CA TYR A 225 -5.71 -0.82 -8.79
C TYR A 225 -4.60 -1.25 -9.74
N ILE A 226 -3.43 -0.61 -9.62
CA ILE A 226 -2.37 -0.63 -10.63
C ILE A 226 -1.06 -1.10 -10.01
N GLY A 227 -0.38 -2.07 -10.62
CA GLY A 227 1.01 -2.40 -10.24
C GLY A 227 1.18 -3.01 -8.85
N ASN A 228 0.09 -3.35 -8.15
CA ASN A 228 0.17 -3.92 -6.82
C ASN A 228 0.64 -5.38 -6.89
N LYS A 229 1.38 -5.80 -5.87
CA LYS A 229 1.81 -7.19 -5.68
C LYS A 229 1.08 -7.80 -4.50
N LEU A 230 0.25 -8.80 -4.74
CA LEU A 230 -0.47 -9.56 -3.72
C LEU A 230 0.16 -10.96 -3.59
N VAL A 231 0.64 -11.33 -2.40
CA VAL A 231 1.25 -12.65 -2.15
C VAL A 231 0.44 -13.42 -1.13
N GLY A 232 -0.08 -14.58 -1.53
CA GLY A 232 -1.00 -15.42 -0.75
C GLY A 232 -2.39 -14.80 -0.56
N LEU A 233 -2.72 -13.77 -1.35
CA LEU A 233 -3.92 -12.94 -1.19
C LEU A 233 -4.60 -12.71 -2.53
N LYS A 234 -5.93 -12.52 -2.51
CA LYS A 234 -6.75 -12.28 -3.71
C LYS A 234 -7.33 -10.87 -3.78
N PHE A 235 -7.82 -10.51 -4.97
CA PHE A 235 -8.86 -9.49 -5.11
C PHE A 235 -10.23 -10.10 -4.84
N TRP A 236 -11.07 -9.37 -4.10
CA TRP A 236 -12.48 -9.73 -3.89
C TRP A 236 -13.38 -8.56 -4.28
N VAL A 237 -14.15 -8.74 -5.36
CA VAL A 237 -14.99 -7.69 -5.96
C VAL A 237 -16.46 -8.10 -5.90
N TYR A 238 -17.27 -7.43 -5.09
CA TYR A 238 -18.67 -7.81 -4.92
C TYR A 238 -19.61 -6.62 -5.10
N GLY A 239 -20.69 -6.83 -5.84
CA GLY A 239 -21.83 -5.93 -5.84
C GLY A 239 -22.82 -6.32 -4.76
N THR A 240 -23.84 -5.49 -4.59
CA THR A 240 -25.02 -5.84 -3.80
C THR A 240 -26.25 -5.86 -4.69
N SER A 241 -26.82 -7.04 -4.96
CA SER A 241 -28.19 -7.18 -5.41
C SER A 241 -29.12 -7.12 -4.19
N GLY A 242 -29.66 -5.93 -3.91
CA GLY A 242 -30.86 -5.81 -3.07
C GLY A 242 -30.73 -5.47 -1.58
N LEU A 243 -29.53 -5.33 -0.99
CA LEU A 243 -29.38 -4.86 0.41
C LEU A 243 -29.23 -3.34 0.55
N THR A 244 -28.66 -2.69 -0.48
CA THR A 244 -28.55 -1.23 -0.60
C THR A 244 -28.87 -0.86 -2.05
N PRO A 245 -30.14 -0.54 -2.38
CA PRO A 245 -30.60 -0.35 -3.77
C PRO A 245 -29.78 0.67 -4.57
N ASP A 246 -29.16 1.63 -3.88
CA ASP A 246 -28.52 2.79 -4.50
C ASP A 246 -27.06 2.57 -4.93
N LEU A 247 -26.41 1.48 -4.48
CA LEU A 247 -24.96 1.27 -4.70
C LEU A 247 -24.65 0.28 -5.83
N GLY A 248 -25.48 -0.73 -6.05
CA GLY A 248 -25.37 -1.61 -7.23
C GLY A 248 -24.05 -2.39 -7.37
N ALA A 249 -23.60 -2.56 -8.61
CA ALA A 249 -22.42 -3.35 -8.98
C ALA A 249 -21.10 -2.60 -8.73
N SER A 250 -20.07 -3.30 -8.29
CA SER A 250 -18.72 -2.73 -8.15
C SER A 250 -17.97 -2.82 -9.48
N ASN A 251 -17.35 -1.71 -9.92
CA ASN A 251 -16.75 -1.59 -11.26
C ASN A 251 -15.30 -1.06 -11.21
N PRO A 252 -14.37 -1.76 -10.53
CA PRO A 252 -12.98 -1.32 -10.47
C PRO A 252 -12.23 -1.62 -11.77
N VAL A 253 -11.12 -0.90 -11.98
CA VAL A 253 -10.12 -1.23 -12.98
C VAL A 253 -8.91 -1.86 -12.30
N ILE A 254 -8.66 -3.14 -12.55
CA ILE A 254 -7.56 -3.92 -11.98
C ILE A 254 -6.55 -4.17 -13.11
N MET A 255 -5.41 -3.50 -13.07
CA MET A 255 -4.45 -3.57 -14.17
C MET A 255 -2.99 -3.72 -13.75
N ASN A 256 -2.20 -4.46 -14.52
CA ASN A 256 -0.75 -4.60 -14.32
C ASN A 256 -0.36 -5.10 -12.91
N ASN A 257 -1.25 -5.78 -12.18
CA ASN A 257 -0.95 -6.30 -10.85
C ASN A 257 -0.29 -7.68 -10.96
N GLU A 258 0.47 -8.05 -9.93
CA GLU A 258 0.99 -9.39 -9.73
C GLU A 258 0.27 -10.05 -8.55
N VAL A 259 -0.28 -11.25 -8.74
CA VAL A 259 -0.96 -12.01 -7.69
C VAL A 259 -0.36 -13.40 -7.63
N VAL A 260 0.18 -13.80 -6.47
CA VAL A 260 1.01 -15.02 -6.35
C VAL A 260 0.54 -15.94 -5.24
N GLY A 261 0.23 -17.20 -5.55
CA GLY A 261 -0.03 -18.24 -4.56
C GLY A 261 -1.39 -18.29 -3.82
N PRO A 262 -2.40 -17.42 -4.04
CA PRO A 262 -3.70 -17.59 -3.39
C PRO A 262 -4.54 -18.71 -4.03
N ASN A 263 -5.68 -19.00 -3.41
CA ASN A 263 -6.70 -19.86 -4.00
C ASN A 263 -7.40 -19.22 -5.21
N TYR A 264 -7.67 -17.92 -5.13
CA TYR A 264 -8.22 -17.13 -6.23
C TYR A 264 -7.27 -16.01 -6.64
N GLY A 265 -7.14 -15.72 -7.94
CA GLY A 265 -6.55 -14.46 -8.38
C GLY A 265 -7.53 -13.29 -8.17
N VAL A 266 -8.68 -13.38 -8.86
CA VAL A 266 -9.83 -12.47 -8.66
C VAL A 266 -11.09 -13.30 -8.43
N LEU A 267 -11.76 -13.03 -7.31
CA LEU A 267 -13.11 -13.52 -7.04
C LEU A 267 -14.09 -12.36 -7.24
N MET A 268 -15.05 -12.51 -8.15
CA MET A 268 -16.07 -11.49 -8.36
C MET A 268 -17.50 -12.03 -8.37
N SER A 269 -18.43 -11.21 -7.89
CA SER A 269 -19.87 -11.43 -8.02
C SER A 269 -20.61 -10.13 -8.21
N GLU A 270 -21.65 -10.14 -9.05
CA GLU A 270 -22.53 -8.98 -9.26
C GLU A 270 -21.76 -7.69 -9.58
N SER A 271 -20.66 -7.84 -10.32
CA SER A 271 -19.66 -6.79 -10.51
C SER A 271 -19.10 -6.84 -11.92
N ASN A 272 -18.76 -5.70 -12.49
CA ASN A 272 -18.33 -5.65 -13.88
C ASN A 272 -16.95 -4.97 -14.00
N PRO A 273 -15.91 -5.54 -13.36
CA PRO A 273 -14.58 -4.96 -13.39
C PRO A 273 -13.95 -5.04 -14.78
N VAL A 274 -12.97 -4.17 -14.99
CA VAL A 274 -12.04 -4.23 -16.13
C VAL A 274 -10.71 -4.77 -15.63
N ILE A 275 -10.32 -5.98 -16.06
CA ILE A 275 -9.16 -6.73 -15.58
C ILE A 275 -8.15 -6.85 -16.72
N LEU A 276 -7.08 -6.06 -16.66
CA LEU A 276 -6.15 -5.86 -17.78
C LEU A 276 -4.70 -6.19 -17.45
N ASN A 277 -4.05 -7.02 -18.26
CA ASN A 277 -2.59 -7.19 -18.21
C ASN A 277 -2.03 -7.59 -16.83
N ASN A 278 -2.82 -8.28 -16.01
CA ASN A 278 -2.36 -8.76 -14.70
C ASN A 278 -1.62 -10.10 -14.88
N ASN A 279 -0.73 -10.38 -13.94
CA ASN A 279 0.00 -11.64 -13.85
C ASN A 279 -0.47 -12.42 -12.61
N PHE A 280 -1.30 -13.43 -12.83
CA PHE A 280 -1.76 -14.35 -11.78
C PHE A 280 -0.90 -15.61 -11.84
N LYS A 281 -0.08 -15.81 -10.82
CA LYS A 281 0.93 -16.87 -10.77
C LYS A 281 0.69 -17.81 -9.59
N ASP A 282 0.96 -19.08 -9.80
CA ASP A 282 0.87 -20.13 -8.78
C ASP A 282 -0.53 -20.19 -8.13
N ILE A 283 -1.59 -19.92 -8.90
CA ILE A 283 -2.97 -19.97 -8.42
C ILE A 283 -3.44 -21.42 -8.39
N TRP A 284 -3.97 -21.88 -7.27
CA TRP A 284 -4.26 -23.32 -7.12
C TRP A 284 -5.74 -23.70 -7.24
N MET A 285 -6.69 -22.75 -7.26
CA MET A 285 -8.13 -23.06 -7.44
C MET A 285 -8.76 -22.35 -8.63
N TYR A 286 -8.80 -21.01 -8.63
CA TYR A 286 -9.41 -20.24 -9.71
C TYR A 286 -8.60 -19.01 -10.05
N GLY A 287 -8.06 -18.91 -11.27
CA GLY A 287 -7.37 -17.68 -11.70
C GLY A 287 -8.30 -16.47 -11.61
N ILE A 288 -9.41 -16.50 -12.35
CA ILE A 288 -10.48 -15.50 -12.29
C ILE A 288 -11.82 -16.23 -12.20
N TYR A 289 -12.57 -15.98 -11.12
CA TYR A 289 -13.92 -16.51 -10.96
C TYR A 289 -14.96 -15.40 -11.19
N ILE A 290 -15.77 -15.58 -12.24
CA ILE A 290 -16.83 -14.68 -12.71
C ILE A 290 -18.18 -15.33 -12.38
N THR A 291 -18.92 -14.77 -11.42
CA THR A 291 -20.32 -15.18 -11.16
C THR A 291 -21.28 -13.99 -11.24
N ASN A 292 -22.44 -14.16 -11.87
CA ASN A 292 -23.46 -13.12 -11.99
C ASN A 292 -22.95 -11.75 -12.51
N SER A 293 -22.00 -11.77 -13.44
CA SER A 293 -21.14 -10.62 -13.77
C SER A 293 -20.82 -10.56 -15.27
N ASN A 294 -20.56 -9.36 -15.84
CA ASN A 294 -20.11 -9.20 -17.24
C ASN A 294 -18.80 -8.38 -17.38
N PRO A 295 -17.68 -8.85 -16.81
CA PRO A 295 -16.41 -8.12 -16.84
C PRO A 295 -15.78 -8.07 -18.24
N VAL A 296 -14.81 -7.17 -18.37
CA VAL A 296 -13.79 -7.23 -19.44
C VAL A 296 -12.53 -7.84 -18.84
N VAL A 297 -12.09 -8.99 -19.36
CA VAL A 297 -10.88 -9.70 -18.95
C VAL A 297 -9.93 -9.80 -20.13
N GLN A 298 -8.87 -9.00 -20.13
CA GLN A 298 -8.02 -8.90 -21.30
C GLN A 298 -6.52 -8.84 -21.00
N GLY A 299 -5.71 -9.56 -21.79
CA GLY A 299 -4.25 -9.46 -21.73
C GLY A 299 -3.61 -10.11 -20.49
N ASN A 300 -4.36 -10.83 -19.68
CA ASN A 300 -3.85 -11.39 -18.42
C ASN A 300 -3.05 -12.67 -18.67
N ARG A 301 -2.02 -12.88 -17.85
CA ARG A 301 -1.32 -14.16 -17.74
C ARG A 301 -1.85 -14.89 -16.50
N ILE A 302 -2.29 -16.13 -16.66
CA ILE A 302 -2.89 -16.93 -15.59
C ILE A 302 -2.19 -18.28 -15.56
N GLN A 303 -1.43 -18.53 -14.51
CA GLN A 303 -0.64 -19.74 -14.35
C GLN A 303 -1.11 -20.54 -13.13
N ALA A 304 -1.37 -21.82 -13.36
CA ALA A 304 -1.67 -22.78 -12.31
C ALA A 304 -0.49 -22.96 -11.35
N GLY A 305 -0.81 -23.07 -10.07
CA GLY A 305 0.13 -23.42 -9.00
C GLY A 305 0.03 -24.87 -8.57
N PRO A 306 0.94 -25.32 -7.70
CA PRO A 306 0.84 -26.62 -7.07
C PRO A 306 -0.38 -26.67 -6.14
N LEU A 307 -1.08 -27.81 -6.15
CA LEU A 307 -2.21 -28.05 -5.27
C LEU A 307 -1.74 -28.20 -3.82
N PRO A 308 -2.31 -27.47 -2.84
CA PRO A 308 -1.96 -27.67 -1.44
C PRO A 308 -2.24 -29.12 -0.99
N ALA A 309 -1.33 -29.70 -0.21
CA ALA A 309 -1.47 -31.07 0.28
C ALA A 309 -2.78 -31.28 1.05
N GLY A 310 -3.46 -32.39 0.78
CA GLY A 310 -4.73 -32.73 1.43
C GLY A 310 -5.96 -32.00 0.89
N THR A 311 -5.81 -31.22 -0.19
CA THR A 311 -6.95 -30.66 -0.92
C THR A 311 -7.31 -31.55 -2.11
N SER A 312 -8.61 -31.71 -2.40
CA SER A 312 -9.14 -32.49 -3.52
C SER A 312 -9.87 -31.59 -4.53
N THR A 313 -9.48 -30.33 -4.61
CA THR A 313 -10.15 -29.34 -5.47
C THR A 313 -9.63 -29.40 -6.90
N GLY A 314 -10.35 -28.73 -7.80
CA GLY A 314 -9.89 -28.49 -9.16
C GLY A 314 -9.20 -27.14 -9.33
N TYR A 315 -8.39 -27.02 -10.37
CA TYR A 315 -7.88 -25.76 -10.90
C TYR A 315 -8.69 -25.35 -12.14
N ILE A 316 -9.07 -24.08 -12.20
CA ILE A 316 -9.63 -23.45 -13.40
C ILE A 316 -8.97 -22.11 -13.64
N GLY A 317 -8.45 -21.87 -14.86
CA GLY A 317 -7.90 -20.56 -15.23
C GLY A 317 -8.95 -19.45 -15.16
N ILE A 318 -10.01 -19.55 -15.96
CA ILE A 318 -11.19 -18.67 -15.87
C ILE A 318 -12.47 -19.50 -15.74
N TYR A 319 -13.24 -19.21 -14.70
CA TYR A 319 -14.52 -19.86 -14.45
C TYR A 319 -15.67 -18.86 -14.60
N VAL A 320 -16.62 -19.15 -15.49
CA VAL A 320 -17.83 -18.33 -15.72
C VAL A 320 -19.06 -19.12 -15.27
N SER A 321 -19.78 -18.60 -14.27
CA SER A 321 -21.00 -19.22 -13.76
C SER A 321 -22.12 -18.20 -13.55
N ASN A 322 -23.37 -18.65 -13.52
CA ASN A 322 -24.57 -17.85 -13.16
C ASN A 322 -24.67 -16.48 -13.85
N SER A 323 -24.18 -16.35 -15.09
CA SER A 323 -24.03 -15.05 -15.78
C SER A 323 -24.92 -14.97 -17.04
N ALA A 324 -26.15 -15.47 -16.93
CA ALA A 324 -27.13 -15.40 -18.00
C ALA A 324 -27.47 -13.95 -18.35
N GLY A 325 -27.50 -13.64 -19.66
CA GLY A 325 -27.70 -12.28 -20.17
C GLY A 325 -26.56 -11.29 -19.83
N LYS A 326 -25.44 -11.79 -19.30
CA LYS A 326 -24.28 -11.00 -18.86
C LYS A 326 -23.01 -11.46 -19.59
N PRO A 327 -22.90 -11.18 -20.90
CA PRO A 327 -21.80 -11.69 -21.71
C PRO A 327 -20.48 -11.01 -21.32
N ALA A 328 -19.63 -11.72 -20.59
CA ALA A 328 -18.27 -11.29 -20.31
C ALA A 328 -17.42 -11.30 -21.59
N ARG A 329 -16.48 -10.36 -21.72
CA ARG A 329 -15.50 -10.35 -22.81
C ARG A 329 -14.16 -10.85 -22.27
N ILE A 330 -13.71 -12.00 -22.76
CA ILE A 330 -12.46 -12.65 -22.34
C ILE A 330 -11.55 -12.72 -23.56
N ALA A 331 -10.53 -11.85 -23.62
CA ALA A 331 -9.72 -11.71 -24.83
C ALA A 331 -8.22 -11.59 -24.58
N ASN A 332 -7.40 -12.13 -25.48
CA ASN A 332 -5.93 -11.96 -25.42
C ASN A 332 -5.29 -12.45 -24.11
N ASN A 333 -5.93 -13.38 -23.39
CA ASN A 333 -5.36 -13.93 -22.17
C ASN A 333 -4.47 -15.14 -22.50
N VAL A 334 -3.43 -15.34 -21.69
CA VAL A 334 -2.56 -16.51 -21.76
C VAL A 334 -2.77 -17.32 -20.49
N MET A 335 -3.24 -18.55 -20.64
CA MET A 335 -3.50 -19.48 -19.54
C MET A 335 -2.59 -20.68 -19.67
N GLN A 336 -1.85 -20.95 -18.60
CA GLN A 336 -0.97 -22.09 -18.49
C GLN A 336 -1.44 -22.96 -17.34
N GLY A 337 -1.84 -24.18 -17.66
CA GLY A 337 -2.22 -25.18 -16.68
C GLY A 337 -1.00 -25.82 -16.04
N ILE A 338 -1.26 -26.85 -15.24
CA ILE A 338 -0.27 -27.73 -14.66
C ILE A 338 -0.57 -29.15 -15.11
N THR A 339 0.44 -29.90 -15.54
CA THR A 339 0.31 -31.30 -16.00
C THR A 339 0.10 -32.29 -14.86
N ASP A 340 -0.08 -31.81 -13.63
CA ASP A 340 -0.38 -32.64 -12.48
C ASP A 340 -1.82 -33.20 -12.59
N VAL A 341 -1.90 -34.53 -12.63
CA VAL A 341 -3.14 -35.30 -12.73
C VAL A 341 -3.89 -35.43 -11.40
N SER A 342 -3.36 -34.85 -10.32
CA SER A 342 -3.99 -34.90 -8.98
C SER A 342 -5.25 -34.03 -8.87
N TYR A 343 -5.47 -33.11 -9.82
CA TYR A 343 -6.65 -32.24 -9.84
C TYR A 343 -7.90 -32.98 -10.34
N MET A 344 -8.99 -32.97 -9.55
CA MET A 344 -10.28 -33.53 -9.99
C MET A 344 -10.86 -32.80 -11.21
N TYR A 345 -10.61 -31.50 -11.30
CA TYR A 345 -10.96 -30.66 -12.45
C TYR A 345 -9.74 -29.82 -12.81
N ASN A 346 -9.28 -29.87 -14.05
CA ASN A 346 -8.16 -29.07 -14.52
C ASN A 346 -8.54 -28.46 -15.87
N TYR A 347 -9.11 -27.26 -15.79
CA TYR A 347 -9.68 -26.55 -16.93
C TYR A 347 -8.96 -25.24 -17.20
N GLY A 348 -8.74 -24.90 -18.46
CA GLY A 348 -8.27 -23.57 -18.81
C GLY A 348 -9.39 -22.55 -18.67
N ILE A 349 -10.47 -22.74 -19.43
CA ILE A 349 -11.71 -21.99 -19.31
C ILE A 349 -12.86 -22.96 -19.10
N ARG A 350 -13.70 -22.68 -18.10
CA ARG A 350 -14.97 -23.37 -17.85
C ARG A 350 -16.13 -22.39 -17.92
N VAL A 351 -17.15 -22.73 -18.71
CA VAL A 351 -18.37 -21.93 -18.87
C VAL A 351 -19.58 -22.77 -18.48
N GLU A 352 -20.32 -22.36 -17.46
CA GLU A 352 -21.54 -23.07 -17.02
C GLU A 352 -22.75 -22.82 -17.95
N ALA A 353 -23.82 -23.59 -17.71
CA ALA A 353 -25.10 -23.43 -18.39
C ALA A 353 -25.58 -21.98 -18.44
N ASN A 354 -26.17 -21.59 -19.57
CA ASN A 354 -26.77 -20.27 -19.82
C ASN A 354 -25.78 -19.09 -19.70
N CYS A 355 -24.47 -19.34 -19.67
CA CYS A 355 -23.46 -18.29 -19.73
C CYS A 355 -22.98 -18.11 -21.18
N GLU A 356 -22.90 -16.87 -21.65
CA GLU A 356 -22.60 -16.55 -23.05
C GLU A 356 -21.39 -15.61 -23.19
N PRO A 357 -20.21 -15.93 -22.62
CA PRO A 357 -19.04 -15.09 -22.78
C PRO A 357 -18.52 -15.11 -24.22
N VAL A 358 -17.84 -14.04 -24.61
CA VAL A 358 -17.12 -13.94 -25.88
C VAL A 358 -15.63 -14.19 -25.61
N LEU A 359 -15.13 -15.31 -26.11
CA LEU A 359 -13.75 -15.77 -25.97
C LEU A 359 -12.98 -15.49 -27.27
N VAL A 360 -12.04 -14.54 -27.23
CA VAL A 360 -11.33 -14.09 -28.43
C VAL A 360 -9.81 -14.09 -28.25
N ASN A 361 -9.09 -14.76 -29.14
CA ASN A 361 -7.62 -14.70 -29.18
C ASN A 361 -6.94 -15.05 -27.85
N ASN A 362 -7.50 -16.02 -27.11
CA ASN A 362 -6.86 -16.54 -25.90
C ASN A 362 -5.92 -17.69 -26.26
N ILE A 363 -4.83 -17.83 -25.51
CA ILE A 363 -3.93 -18.98 -25.58
C ILE A 363 -4.13 -19.80 -24.32
N ILE A 364 -4.59 -21.04 -24.45
CA ILE A 364 -5.00 -21.89 -23.35
C ILE A 364 -4.32 -23.24 -23.53
N THR A 365 -3.35 -23.56 -22.66
CA THR A 365 -2.50 -24.75 -22.83
C THR A 365 -2.15 -25.38 -21.50
N GLY A 366 -1.83 -26.68 -21.51
CA GLY A 366 -1.32 -27.39 -20.33
C GLY A 366 -2.38 -27.78 -19.31
N HIS A 367 -3.66 -27.79 -19.68
CA HIS A 367 -4.76 -28.27 -18.83
C HIS A 367 -5.20 -29.67 -19.26
N ALA A 368 -5.88 -30.41 -18.37
CA ALA A 368 -6.48 -31.69 -18.75
C ALA A 368 -7.60 -31.50 -19.78
N THR A 369 -8.28 -30.36 -19.72
CA THR A 369 -9.20 -29.89 -20.75
C THR A 369 -9.07 -28.38 -20.86
N ASP A 370 -8.55 -27.86 -21.96
CA ASP A 370 -8.30 -26.43 -22.10
C ASP A 370 -9.61 -25.64 -22.09
N VAL A 371 -10.65 -26.14 -22.77
CA VAL A 371 -11.96 -25.48 -22.83
C VAL A 371 -13.07 -26.45 -22.47
N TYR A 372 -13.84 -26.15 -21.43
CA TYR A 372 -15.00 -26.94 -21.01
C TYR A 372 -16.29 -26.14 -21.11
N VAL A 373 -17.16 -26.56 -22.04
CA VAL A 373 -18.42 -25.90 -22.40
C VAL A 373 -19.54 -26.94 -22.55
N PRO A 374 -20.17 -27.38 -21.45
CA PRO A 374 -21.18 -28.44 -21.47
C PRO A 374 -22.50 -28.04 -22.14
N TYR A 375 -22.76 -26.74 -22.36
CA TYR A 375 -24.00 -26.22 -22.92
C TYR A 375 -23.75 -25.13 -23.96
N VAL A 376 -24.65 -24.96 -24.92
CA VAL A 376 -24.60 -23.88 -25.92
C VAL A 376 -24.55 -22.50 -25.24
N GLY A 377 -23.79 -21.57 -25.82
CA GLY A 377 -23.74 -20.21 -25.28
C GLY A 377 -22.50 -19.39 -25.67
N PRO A 378 -21.27 -19.82 -25.34
CA PRO A 378 -20.10 -18.99 -25.58
C PRO A 378 -19.74 -18.89 -27.06
N LYS A 379 -19.15 -17.76 -27.43
CA LYS A 379 -18.54 -17.58 -28.76
C LYS A 379 -17.03 -17.73 -28.67
N LEU A 380 -16.45 -18.59 -29.50
CA LEU A 380 -15.02 -18.92 -29.49
C LEU A 380 -14.40 -18.55 -30.84
N VAL A 381 -13.61 -17.48 -30.89
CA VAL A 381 -12.99 -17.02 -32.15
C VAL A 381 -11.50 -16.77 -31.98
N PHE A 382 -10.68 -17.28 -32.90
CA PHE A 382 -9.23 -17.08 -32.92
C PHE A 382 -8.48 -17.60 -31.68
N ASN A 383 -9.05 -18.52 -30.91
CA ASN A 383 -8.37 -19.05 -29.72
C ASN A 383 -7.39 -20.17 -30.10
N VAL A 384 -6.37 -20.35 -29.26
CA VAL A 384 -5.42 -21.45 -29.31
C VAL A 384 -5.67 -22.38 -28.11
N PHE A 385 -6.08 -23.62 -28.36
CA PHE A 385 -6.29 -24.66 -27.34
C PHE A 385 -6.21 -26.07 -27.93
N ASP A 386 -5.80 -27.07 -27.16
CA ASP A 386 -5.60 -28.44 -27.64
C ASP A 386 -6.82 -29.33 -27.40
N THR A 387 -7.61 -29.03 -26.38
CA THR A 387 -8.76 -29.86 -25.98
C THR A 387 -10.00 -29.03 -25.69
N ILE A 388 -11.15 -29.46 -26.22
CA ILE A 388 -12.47 -28.93 -25.90
C ILE A 388 -13.41 -30.08 -25.53
N SER A 389 -14.27 -29.86 -24.53
CA SER A 389 -15.26 -30.84 -24.09
C SER A 389 -16.62 -30.19 -23.86
N GLY A 390 -17.68 -30.95 -24.16
CA GLY A 390 -19.08 -30.52 -24.12
C GLY A 390 -19.68 -30.37 -25.53
N ASN A 391 -20.97 -30.04 -25.60
CA ASN A 391 -21.75 -29.95 -26.85
C ASN A 391 -22.15 -28.50 -27.14
N GLY A 392 -21.36 -27.54 -26.67
CA GLY A 392 -21.75 -26.16 -26.56
C GLY A 392 -20.70 -25.20 -27.08
N GLY A 393 -21.18 -24.16 -27.75
CA GLY A 393 -20.36 -23.07 -28.25
C GLY A 393 -20.59 -22.84 -29.74
N ASP A 394 -20.27 -21.64 -30.20
CA ASP A 394 -20.21 -21.32 -31.62
C ASP A 394 -18.84 -20.70 -31.88
N GLY A 395 -18.09 -21.23 -32.84
CA GLY A 395 -16.74 -20.78 -33.03
C GLY A 395 -16.08 -21.19 -34.34
N ASN A 396 -15.38 -20.22 -34.93
CA ASN A 396 -14.61 -20.37 -36.15
C ASN A 396 -13.18 -19.89 -35.92
N TYR A 397 -12.25 -20.37 -36.75
CA TYR A 397 -10.84 -19.95 -36.78
C TYR A 397 -10.06 -20.22 -35.48
N ASN A 398 -10.44 -21.26 -34.72
CA ASN A 398 -9.65 -21.71 -33.58
C ASN A 398 -8.57 -22.70 -34.04
N THR A 399 -7.41 -22.71 -33.37
CA THR A 399 -6.30 -23.62 -33.68
C THR A 399 -5.81 -24.37 -32.44
N THR A 400 -5.14 -25.51 -32.65
CA THR A 400 -4.35 -26.18 -31.61
C THR A 400 -3.03 -25.46 -31.37
N SER A 401 -2.34 -25.80 -30.28
CA SER A 401 -0.98 -25.29 -30.00
C SER A 401 0.03 -25.65 -31.09
N ALA A 402 -0.23 -26.71 -31.86
CA ALA A 402 0.54 -27.12 -33.04
C ALA A 402 0.14 -26.38 -34.33
N GLY A 403 -0.87 -25.51 -34.28
CA GLY A 403 -1.34 -24.71 -35.43
C GLY A 403 -2.36 -25.40 -36.34
N ALA A 404 -2.91 -26.55 -35.96
CA ALA A 404 -3.97 -27.21 -36.72
C ALA A 404 -5.34 -26.59 -36.42
N THR A 405 -6.26 -26.54 -37.38
CA THR A 405 -7.64 -26.10 -37.13
C THR A 405 -8.34 -27.03 -36.15
N ILE A 406 -9.06 -26.47 -35.17
CA ILE A 406 -9.91 -27.22 -34.24
C ILE A 406 -11.37 -26.77 -34.37
N ALA A 407 -12.28 -27.74 -34.51
CA ALA A 407 -13.71 -27.49 -34.58
C ALA A 407 -14.29 -27.31 -33.16
N VAL A 408 -15.26 -26.42 -33.03
CA VAL A 408 -16.10 -26.32 -31.83
C VAL A 408 -17.31 -27.25 -32.05
N PRO A 409 -17.52 -28.25 -31.18
CA PRO A 409 -18.66 -29.17 -31.27
C PRO A 409 -19.99 -28.46 -30.99
#